data_AF-A0A6P3ZCL8-F1
#
_entry.id   AF-A0A6P3ZCL8-F1
#
_cell.length_a   1.000
_cell.length_b   1.000
_cell.length_c   1.000
_cell.angle_alpha   90.00
_cell.angle_beta   90.00
_cell.angle_gamma   90.00
#
_symmetry.space_group_name_H-M   'P 1'
#
loop_
_entity.id
_entity.type
_entity.pdbx_description
1 polymer ?
#
loop_
_entity_poly.entity_id
_entity_poly.type
_entity_poly.pdbx_seq_one_letter_code
_entity_poly.pdbx_strand_id
1 'polypeptide(L)'
;MKPPTSSRDIQTMLDNPADEGLVIIRSPRVGFFRRSRTIKGKRAPPPCQEKQVVEEGKVICFVEQLGGELPIESDVTGEVIKILVEDGDPVGYND
;
A
#
# COMPACT_ATOMS: atom_id res chain seq x y z
N MET A 1 13.72 1.65 -15.81
CA MET A 1 12.88 0.87 -14.88
C MET A 1 13.53 0.98 -13.51
N LYS A 2 12.90 1.64 -12.53
CA LYS A 2 13.32 1.47 -11.14
C LYS A 2 13.07 0.00 -10.78
N PRO A 3 14.00 -0.68 -10.10
CA PRO A 3 13.70 -2.00 -9.55
C PRO A 3 12.51 -1.84 -8.58
N PRO A 4 11.52 -2.74 -8.58
CA PRO A 4 10.54 -2.79 -7.51
C PRO A 4 11.30 -2.95 -6.19
N THR A 5 10.93 -2.17 -5.17
CA THR A 5 11.49 -2.31 -3.82
C THR A 5 11.29 -3.77 -3.40
N SER A 6 12.37 -4.54 -3.30
CA SER A 6 12.25 -5.98 -3.08
C SER A 6 11.86 -6.25 -1.63
N SER A 7 11.21 -7.37 -1.35
CA SER A 7 10.88 -7.76 0.04
C SER A 7 12.11 -7.84 0.95
N ARG A 8 13.33 -7.99 0.39
CA ARG A 8 14.60 -7.94 1.13
C ARG A 8 14.99 -6.52 1.53
N ASP A 9 14.73 -5.54 0.66
CA ASP A 9 14.99 -4.12 0.96
C ASP A 9 14.04 -3.64 2.07
N ILE A 10 12.80 -4.12 2.06
CA ILE A 10 11.79 -3.84 3.09
C ILE A 10 12.16 -4.51 4.43
N GLN A 11 12.63 -5.76 4.41
CA GLN A 11 13.09 -6.44 5.64
C GLN A 11 14.27 -5.72 6.29
N THR A 12 15.24 -5.28 5.48
CA THR A 12 16.40 -4.52 5.98
C THR A 12 15.98 -3.17 6.60
N MET A 13 14.84 -2.61 6.17
CA MET A 13 14.28 -1.38 6.76
C MET A 13 13.56 -1.62 8.10
N LEU A 14 13.25 -2.86 8.48
CA LEU A 14 12.58 -3.17 9.75
C LEU A 14 13.53 -3.64 10.86
N ASP A 15 14.82 -3.83 10.55
CA ASP A 15 15.83 -4.28 11.52
C ASP A 15 16.36 -3.12 12.41
N ASN A 16 15.84 -1.90 12.26
CA ASN A 16 16.21 -0.77 13.08
C ASN A 16 15.33 -0.72 14.35
N PRO A 17 15.88 -0.44 15.54
CA PRO A 17 15.08 -0.29 16.75
C PRO A 17 14.05 0.85 16.69
N ALA A 18 14.18 1.77 15.74
CA ALA A 18 13.18 2.82 15.48
C ALA A 18 11.90 2.29 14.82
N ASP A 19 11.92 1.08 14.28
CA ASP A 19 10.81 0.44 13.58
C ASP A 19 10.05 -0.55 14.49
N GLU A 20 10.43 -0.62 15.78
CA GLU A 20 9.74 -1.42 16.77
C GLU A 20 8.28 -0.94 16.92
N GLY A 21 7.32 -1.81 16.55
CA GLY A 21 5.89 -1.49 16.54
C GLY A 21 5.32 -1.10 15.17
N LEU A 22 6.13 -1.05 14.11
CA LEU A 22 5.63 -0.89 12.74
C LEU A 22 5.07 -2.20 12.20
N VAL A 23 3.92 -2.12 11.52
CA VAL A 23 3.28 -3.23 10.83
C VAL A 23 3.30 -2.94 9.33
N ILE A 24 3.78 -3.90 8.54
CA ILE A 24 3.77 -3.81 7.08
C ILE A 24 2.54 -4.51 6.55
N ILE A 25 1.70 -3.73 5.87
CA ILE A 25 0.56 -4.25 5.11
C ILE A 25 1.08 -4.66 3.74
N ARG A 26 1.10 -5.97 3.51
CA ARG A 26 1.59 -6.57 2.27
C ARG A 26 0.49 -6.70 1.24
N SER A 27 0.85 -6.69 -0.04
CA SER A 27 -0.13 -6.85 -1.11
C SER A 27 -0.72 -8.27 -1.12
N PRO A 28 -2.05 -8.46 -1.01
CA PRO A 28 -2.67 -9.78 -1.11
C PRO A 28 -2.89 -10.22 -2.57
N ARG A 29 -2.44 -9.43 -3.56
CA ARG A 29 -2.74 -9.63 -4.99
C ARG A 29 -1.57 -9.22 -5.87
N VAL A 30 -1.51 -9.80 -7.08
CA VAL A 30 -0.57 -9.38 -8.12
C VAL A 30 -1.25 -8.35 -9.01
N GLY A 31 -0.61 -7.21 -9.25
CA GLY A 31 -1.16 -6.15 -10.09
C GLY A 31 -0.32 -4.88 -10.06
N PHE A 32 -0.99 -3.73 -10.22
CA PHE A 32 -0.35 -2.42 -10.12
C PHE A 32 -0.90 -1.65 -8.91
N PHE A 33 -0.01 -1.11 -8.09
CA PHE A 33 -0.40 -0.31 -6.94
C PHE A 33 -1.07 0.99 -7.39
N ARG A 34 -2.19 1.33 -6.74
CA ARG A 34 -2.93 2.57 -6.99
C ARG A 34 -3.22 3.27 -5.68
N ARG A 35 -2.82 4.55 -5.59
CA ARG A 35 -3.14 5.41 -4.44
C ARG A 35 -4.62 5.77 -4.35
N SER A 36 -5.33 5.73 -5.47
CA SER A 36 -6.75 6.07 -5.56
C SER A 36 -7.42 5.24 -6.64
N ARG A 37 -8.74 5.09 -6.52
CA ARG A 37 -9.59 4.54 -7.57
C ARG A 37 -10.08 5.59 -8.57
N THR A 38 -10.49 5.14 -9.73
CA THR A 38 -11.18 5.88 -10.77
C THR A 38 -12.69 5.68 -10.63
N ILE A 39 -13.44 6.78 -10.52
CA ILE A 39 -14.90 6.78 -10.43
C ILE A 39 -15.44 7.68 -11.53
N LYS A 40 -16.24 7.13 -12.45
CA LYS A 40 -16.84 7.87 -13.58
C LYS A 40 -15.79 8.67 -14.39
N GLY A 41 -14.64 8.05 -14.66
CA GLY A 41 -13.54 8.66 -15.42
C GLY A 41 -12.75 9.74 -14.68
N LYS A 42 -13.00 9.95 -13.38
CA LYS A 42 -12.25 10.89 -12.54
C LYS A 42 -11.52 10.15 -11.42
N ARG A 43 -10.31 10.61 -11.12
CA ARG A 43 -9.52 10.08 -10.00
C ARG A 43 -10.13 10.54 -8.68
N ALA A 44 -10.52 9.59 -7.84
CA ALA A 44 -11.02 9.89 -6.50
C ALA A 44 -9.88 10.35 -5.59
N PRO A 45 -10.17 11.07 -4.50
CA PRO A 45 -9.18 11.32 -3.45
C PRO A 45 -8.60 10.00 -2.93
N PRO A 46 -7.30 9.96 -2.56
CA PRO A 46 -6.72 8.79 -1.93
C PRO A 46 -7.42 8.54 -0.59
N PRO A 47 -7.68 7.28 -0.22
CA PRO A 47 -8.45 6.97 0.98
C PRO A 47 -7.60 7.10 2.25
N CYS A 48 -6.26 7.06 2.12
CA CYS A 48 -5.34 7.49 3.16
C CYS A 48 -4.12 8.26 2.64
N GLN A 49 -3.43 8.95 3.55
CA GLN A 49 -2.14 9.60 3.33
C GLN A 49 -1.19 9.31 4.49
N GLU A 50 0.10 9.55 4.30
CA GLU A 50 1.07 9.48 5.40
C GLU A 50 0.67 10.46 6.51
N LYS A 51 0.95 10.07 7.76
CA LYS A 51 0.55 10.76 9.01
C LYS A 51 -0.95 10.76 9.29
N GLN A 52 -1.73 9.92 8.60
CA GLN A 52 -3.15 9.75 8.87
C GLN A 52 -3.42 8.53 9.74
N VAL A 53 -4.33 8.67 10.70
CA VAL A 53 -4.86 7.55 11.48
C VAL A 53 -5.89 6.76 10.66
N VAL A 54 -5.76 5.44 10.66
CA VAL A 54 -6.63 4.47 10.00
C VAL A 54 -7.10 3.42 11.00
N GLU A 55 -8.28 2.88 10.77
CA GLU A 55 -8.88 1.80 11.57
C GLU A 55 -8.80 0.49 10.77
N GLU A 56 -8.84 -0.63 11.47
CA GLU A 56 -8.99 -1.95 10.85
C GLU A 56 -10.24 -1.99 9.93
N GLY A 57 -10.09 -2.57 8.75
CA GLY A 57 -11.13 -2.62 7.70
C GLY A 57 -11.26 -1.34 6.87
N LYS A 58 -10.57 -0.24 7.22
CA LYS A 58 -10.57 0.98 6.39
C LYS A 58 -9.78 0.73 5.11
N VAL A 59 -10.35 1.11 3.96
CA VAL A 59 -9.63 1.10 2.67
C VAL A 59 -8.47 2.10 2.72
N ILE A 60 -7.27 1.66 2.36
CA ILE A 60 -6.04 2.46 2.38
C ILE A 60 -5.41 2.64 1.00
N CYS A 61 -5.63 1.70 0.08
CA CYS A 61 -5.17 1.81 -1.30
C CYS A 61 -5.95 0.84 -2.20
N PHE A 62 -5.54 0.73 -3.47
CA PHE A 62 -6.11 -0.18 -4.43
C PHE A 62 -5.00 -0.93 -5.18
N VAL A 63 -5.33 -2.12 -5.68
CA VAL A 63 -4.52 -2.85 -6.65
C VAL A 63 -5.32 -2.99 -7.93
N GLU A 64 -4.77 -2.49 -9.03
CA GLU A 64 -5.34 -2.66 -10.36
C GLU A 64 -4.96 -4.02 -10.92
N GLN A 65 -5.95 -4.83 -11.24
CA GLN A 65 -5.79 -6.17 -11.79
C GLN A 65 -6.84 -6.40 -12.88
N LEU A 66 -6.39 -6.72 -14.10
CA LEU A 66 -7.26 -6.99 -15.26
C LEU A 66 -8.28 -5.87 -15.55
N GLY A 67 -7.88 -4.61 -15.33
CA GLY A 67 -8.72 -3.43 -15.55
C GLY A 67 -9.70 -3.11 -14.41
N GLY A 68 -9.73 -3.92 -13.34
CA GLY A 68 -10.47 -3.63 -12.12
C GLY A 68 -9.56 -3.09 -11.02
N GLU A 69 -10.01 -2.06 -10.31
CA GLU A 69 -9.33 -1.54 -9.11
C GLU A 69 -9.94 -2.18 -7.87
N LEU A 70 -9.16 -3.02 -7.18
CA LEU A 70 -9.62 -3.77 -6.03
C LEU A 70 -9.14 -3.10 -4.75
N PRO A 71 -10.02 -2.83 -3.77
CA PRO A 71 -9.63 -2.17 -2.52
C PRO A 71 -8.73 -3.08 -1.69
N ILE A 72 -7.78 -2.44 -0.99
CA ILE A 72 -6.97 -3.01 0.07
C ILE A 72 -7.33 -2.30 1.38
N GLU A 73 -7.65 -3.08 2.39
CA GLU A 73 -8.06 -2.62 3.71
C GLU A 73 -6.93 -2.77 4.73
N SER A 74 -6.91 -1.92 5.74
CA SER A 74 -5.99 -2.05 6.87
C SER A 74 -6.37 -3.26 7.71
N ASP A 75 -5.39 -4.08 8.08
CA ASP A 75 -5.55 -5.21 9.01
C ASP A 75 -5.33 -4.79 10.48
N VAL A 76 -4.87 -3.56 10.70
CA VAL A 76 -4.61 -3.00 12.03
C VAL A 76 -5.14 -1.56 12.13
N THR A 77 -5.36 -1.12 13.37
CA THR A 77 -5.60 0.30 13.69
C THR A 77 -4.27 0.98 14.02
N GLY A 78 -3.99 2.14 13.41
CA GLY A 78 -2.73 2.84 13.62
C GLY A 78 -2.55 4.07 12.75
N GLU A 79 -1.33 4.61 12.72
CA GLU A 79 -0.95 5.74 11.87
C GLU A 79 -0.17 5.26 10.65
N VAL A 80 -0.51 5.77 9.47
CA VAL A 80 0.23 5.49 8.23
C VAL A 80 1.56 6.22 8.26
N ILE A 81 2.64 5.53 8.56
CA ILE A 81 3.97 6.15 8.65
C ILE A 81 4.57 6.44 7.28
N LYS A 82 4.47 5.48 6.36
CA LYS A 82 5.07 5.59 5.03
C LYS A 82 4.37 4.71 4.00
N ILE A 83 4.31 5.17 2.76
CA ILE A 83 3.88 4.35 1.62
C ILE A 83 5.15 3.93 0.84
N LEU A 84 5.41 2.63 0.79
CA LEU A 84 6.66 2.07 0.27
C LEU A 84 6.70 1.88 -1.27
N VAL A 85 5.57 2.06 -1.94
CA VAL A 85 5.37 1.79 -3.38
C VAL A 85 4.82 3.04 -4.08
N GLU A 86 5.33 3.38 -5.26
CA GLU A 86 4.86 4.54 -6.03
C GLU A 86 3.59 4.19 -6.84
N ASP A 87 2.74 5.18 -7.12
CA ASP A 87 1.50 4.95 -7.88
C ASP A 87 1.79 4.44 -9.30
N GLY A 88 1.24 3.28 -9.65
CA GLY A 88 1.46 2.60 -10.92
C GLY A 88 2.59 1.58 -10.91
N ASP A 89 3.33 1.44 -9.81
CA ASP A 89 4.36 0.41 -9.70
C ASP A 89 3.74 -1.00 -9.62
N PRO A 90 4.40 -2.02 -10.18
CA PRO A 90 3.94 -3.39 -10.07
C PRO A 90 4.12 -3.91 -8.64
N VAL A 91 3.14 -4.69 -8.17
CA VAL A 91 3.17 -5.39 -6.88
C VAL A 91 2.87 -6.87 -7.07
N GLY A 92 3.62 -7.72 -6.39
CA GLY A 92 3.42 -9.15 -6.28
C GLY A 92 2.53 -9.54 -5.10
N TYR A 93 2.28 -10.85 -4.98
CA TYR A 93 1.66 -11.39 -3.79
C TYR A 93 2.67 -11.39 -2.65
N ASN A 94 2.27 -10.83 -1.50
CA ASN A 94 3.06 -10.71 -0.29
C ASN A 94 4.28 -9.76 -0.40
N ASP A 95 4.29 -8.91 -1.42
CA ASP A 95 5.21 -7.77 -1.55
C ASP A 95 4.90 -6.66 -0.55
#